data_AF-A0A1V9FI50-F1
#
_entry.id   AF-A0A1V9FI50-F1
#
_cell.length_a   1.000
_cell.length_b   1.000
_cell.length_c   1.000
_cell.angle_alpha   90.00
_cell.angle_beta   90.00
_cell.angle_gamma   90.00
#
_symmetry.space_group_name_H-M   'P 1'
#
loop_
_entity.id
_entity.type
_entity.pdbx_description
1 polymer ?
#
loop_
_entity_poly.entity_id
_entity_poly.type
_entity_poly.pdbx_seq_one_letter_code
_entity_poly.pdbx_strand_id
1 'polypeptide(L)'
;MAVNMAGYIGIGTNTPAAQLHTTGTVRFGGLTKNNSLTRFVVSDANGNLYYKEDSSSGAFNGSFNADVAVNGRISAQKMLITQTGRWPDYVFSKQYQLPSLAEVESFINQNNHLPGIPSAAEVEKTGINVGNNQAALLKKIEELTLYTIQQDKELKNLKQEIEELKALIKERK
;
A
#
# COMPACT_ATOMS: atom_id res chain seq x y z
N MET A 1 -4.38 -29.97 40.27
CA MET A 1 -5.41 -30.58 39.41
C MET A 1 -6.62 -30.83 40.28
N ALA A 2 -7.80 -30.49 39.83
CA ALA A 2 -9.07 -30.70 40.52
C ALA A 2 -10.07 -31.34 39.56
N VAL A 3 -11.02 -32.11 40.10
CA VAL A 3 -12.17 -32.62 39.35
C VAL A 3 -13.42 -32.19 40.08
N ASN A 4 -14.36 -31.53 39.40
CA ASN A 4 -15.61 -31.10 40.04
C ASN A 4 -16.64 -32.23 40.07
N MET A 5 -17.79 -32.00 40.73
CA MET A 5 -18.87 -32.99 40.84
C MET A 5 -19.50 -33.39 39.48
N ALA A 6 -19.28 -32.60 38.43
CA ALA A 6 -19.70 -32.90 37.05
C ALA A 6 -18.62 -33.65 36.24
N GLY A 7 -17.50 -34.04 36.86
CA GLY A 7 -16.41 -34.80 36.22
C GLY A 7 -15.46 -33.96 35.36
N TYR A 8 -15.53 -32.63 35.43
CA TYR A 8 -14.66 -31.75 34.65
C TYR A 8 -13.28 -31.65 35.29
N ILE A 9 -12.23 -31.72 34.47
CA ILE A 9 -10.84 -31.68 34.91
C ILE A 9 -10.33 -30.23 34.86
N GLY A 10 -9.96 -29.69 36.02
CA GLY A 10 -9.30 -28.41 36.18
C GLY A 10 -7.79 -28.55 36.42
N ILE A 11 -6.96 -27.87 35.62
CA ILE A 11 -5.52 -27.73 35.89
C ILE A 11 -5.23 -26.26 36.16
N GLY A 12 -4.89 -25.94 37.42
CA GLY A 12 -4.73 -24.56 37.88
C GLY A 12 -6.03 -23.85 38.27
N THR A 13 -7.15 -24.57 38.33
CA THR A 13 -8.45 -24.09 38.86
C THR A 13 -9.19 -25.21 39.59
N ASN A 14 -9.95 -24.86 40.64
CA ASN A 14 -10.82 -25.78 41.38
C ASN A 14 -12.28 -25.74 40.90
N THR A 15 -12.62 -24.81 40.01
CA THR A 15 -13.96 -24.64 39.42
C THR A 15 -13.88 -24.74 37.89
N PRO A 16 -13.54 -25.92 37.33
CA PRO A 16 -13.49 -26.10 35.89
C PRO A 16 -14.87 -25.87 35.26
N ALA A 17 -14.89 -25.13 34.14
CA ALA A 17 -16.11 -24.72 33.43
C ALA A 17 -16.33 -25.48 32.11
N ALA A 18 -15.38 -26.33 31.74
CA ALA A 18 -15.40 -27.22 30.58
C ALA A 18 -14.77 -28.56 30.97
N GLN A 19 -15.01 -29.62 30.20
CA GLN A 19 -14.49 -30.98 30.48
C GLN A 19 -12.98 -31.01 30.75
N LEU A 20 -12.22 -30.12 30.10
CA LEU A 20 -10.85 -29.80 30.43
C LEU A 20 -10.69 -28.28 30.49
N HIS A 21 -10.42 -27.72 31.67
CA HIS A 21 -10.18 -26.29 31.89
C HIS A 21 -8.78 -26.08 32.48
N THR A 22 -7.89 -25.44 31.73
CA THR A 22 -6.55 -25.06 32.19
C THR A 22 -6.44 -23.54 32.29
N THR A 23 -5.88 -23.02 33.38
CA THR A 23 -5.65 -21.56 33.55
C THR A 23 -4.27 -21.10 33.10
N GLY A 24 -3.42 -22.04 32.68
CA GLY A 24 -2.10 -21.80 32.11
C GLY A 24 -1.97 -22.28 30.67
N THR A 25 -0.76 -22.16 30.11
CA THR A 25 -0.45 -22.63 28.75
C THR A 25 -0.48 -24.16 28.67
N VAL A 26 -0.98 -24.69 27.55
CA VAL A 26 -1.00 -26.14 27.26
C VAL A 26 0.12 -26.46 26.28
N ARG A 27 0.98 -27.43 26.63
CA ARG A 27 2.03 -27.93 25.73
C ARG A 27 1.70 -29.35 25.27
N PHE A 28 1.63 -29.57 23.96
CA PHE A 28 1.56 -30.91 23.35
C PHE A 28 2.96 -31.36 22.93
N GLY A 29 3.54 -32.33 23.65
CA GLY A 29 4.86 -32.90 23.33
C GLY A 29 4.78 -33.97 22.23
N GLY A 30 5.87 -34.15 21.47
CA GLY A 30 5.98 -35.24 20.48
C GLY A 30 5.23 -35.02 19.16
N LEU A 31 4.74 -33.81 18.89
CA LEU A 31 4.15 -33.48 17.60
C LEU A 31 5.22 -33.47 16.50
N THR A 32 5.06 -34.29 15.47
CA THR A 32 5.92 -34.32 14.29
C THR A 32 5.27 -33.57 13.13
N LYS A 33 6.05 -32.79 12.37
CA LYS A 33 5.56 -32.09 11.18
C LYS A 33 5.19 -33.10 10.10
N ASN A 34 3.94 -33.09 9.65
CA ASN A 34 3.47 -33.91 8.53
C ASN A 34 2.67 -33.06 7.54
N ASN A 35 3.35 -32.63 6.47
CA ASN A 35 2.77 -31.78 5.42
C ASN A 35 1.78 -32.53 4.51
N SER A 36 1.63 -33.85 4.65
CA SER A 36 0.63 -34.63 3.92
C SER A 36 -0.75 -34.54 4.55
N LEU A 37 -0.87 -33.98 5.76
CA LEU A 37 -2.15 -33.76 6.42
C LEU A 37 -2.79 -32.48 5.88
N THR A 38 -4.04 -32.59 5.45
CA THR A 38 -4.82 -31.49 4.86
C THR A 38 -5.73 -30.82 5.88
N ARG A 39 -5.43 -30.89 7.18
CA ARG A 39 -6.26 -30.30 8.24
C ARG A 39 -5.41 -29.61 9.28
N PHE A 40 -5.82 -28.41 9.70
CA PHE A 40 -5.22 -27.67 10.81
C PHE A 40 -6.27 -27.30 11.86
N VAL A 41 -5.85 -27.15 13.12
CA VAL A 41 -6.75 -26.80 14.24
C VAL A 41 -6.92 -25.28 14.32
N VAL A 42 -8.17 -24.82 14.46
CA VAL A 42 -8.57 -23.43 14.66
C VAL A 42 -9.44 -23.33 15.92
N SER A 43 -9.54 -22.16 16.53
CA SER A 43 -10.43 -21.89 17.67
C SER A 43 -11.54 -20.90 17.30
N ASP A 44 -12.76 -21.10 17.81
CA ASP A 44 -13.81 -20.07 17.78
C ASP A 44 -13.64 -19.02 18.89
N ALA A 45 -14.55 -18.03 18.96
CA ALA A 45 -14.54 -16.98 19.99
C ALA A 45 -14.77 -17.49 21.42
N ASN A 46 -15.29 -18.70 21.59
CA ASN A 46 -15.50 -19.36 22.89
C ASN A 46 -14.34 -20.29 23.26
N GLY A 47 -13.31 -20.41 22.41
CA GLY A 47 -12.17 -21.29 22.61
C GLY A 47 -12.42 -22.75 22.21
N ASN A 48 -13.54 -23.07 21.55
CA ASN A 48 -13.77 -24.41 21.02
C ASN A 48 -12.85 -24.66 19.83
N LEU A 49 -12.18 -25.81 19.82
CA LEU A 49 -11.27 -26.19 18.74
C LEU A 49 -12.02 -26.94 17.63
N TYR A 50 -11.78 -26.53 16.40
CA TYR A 50 -12.28 -27.16 15.17
C TYR A 50 -11.11 -27.48 14.25
N TYR A 51 -11.29 -28.42 13.32
CA TYR A 51 -10.35 -28.57 12.21
C TYR A 51 -10.87 -27.79 10.99
N LYS A 52 -9.96 -27.16 10.25
CA LYS A 52 -10.22 -26.57 8.94
C LYS A 52 -9.42 -27.34 7.90
N GLU A 53 -10.05 -27.64 6.77
CA GLU A 53 -9.37 -28.27 5.64
C GLU A 53 -8.39 -27.27 5.01
N ASP A 54 -7.21 -27.79 4.65
CA ASP A 54 -6.18 -27.12 3.87
C ASP A 54 -6.66 -27.07 2.43
N SER A 55 -7.52 -26.10 2.14
CA SER A 55 -7.53 -25.53 0.79
C SER A 55 -6.16 -24.89 0.63
N SER A 56 -5.36 -25.33 -0.32
CA SER A 56 -3.95 -24.98 -0.60
C SER A 56 -3.58 -23.48 -0.71
N SER A 57 -4.50 -22.59 -0.37
CA SER A 57 -4.26 -21.22 0.05
C SER A 57 -5.10 -20.99 1.30
N GLY A 58 -4.51 -20.53 2.40
CA GLY A 58 -5.26 -20.09 3.57
C GLY A 58 -6.24 -19.00 3.16
N ALA A 59 -7.46 -19.38 2.76
CA ALA A 59 -8.51 -18.46 2.40
C ALA A 59 -9.01 -17.86 3.72
N PHE A 60 -8.50 -16.69 4.02
CA PHE A 60 -8.97 -15.84 5.09
C PHE A 60 -10.05 -14.94 4.53
N ASN A 61 -11.30 -15.20 4.90
CA ASN A 61 -12.42 -14.31 4.62
C ASN A 61 -12.69 -13.51 5.90
N GLY A 62 -11.96 -12.40 6.06
CA GLY A 62 -12.01 -11.58 7.27
C GLY A 62 -11.11 -10.35 7.18
N SER A 63 -11.10 -9.53 8.23
CA SER A 63 -10.22 -8.38 8.34
C SER A 63 -8.95 -8.74 9.11
N PHE A 64 -7.78 -8.46 8.53
CA PHE A 64 -6.53 -8.39 9.27
C PHE A 64 -6.34 -6.95 9.74
N ASN A 65 -6.34 -6.75 11.06
CA ASN A 65 -6.01 -5.47 11.68
C ASN A 65 -4.61 -5.54 12.31
N ALA A 66 -3.61 -5.87 11.48
CA ALA A 66 -2.22 -6.05 11.86
C ALA A 66 -1.29 -5.89 10.65
N ASP A 67 0.01 -5.70 10.91
CA ASP A 67 1.04 -5.64 9.87
C ASP A 67 1.20 -7.00 9.17
N VAL A 68 1.26 -6.97 7.84
CA VAL A 68 1.45 -8.16 7.01
C VAL A 68 2.81 -8.09 6.32
N ALA A 69 3.74 -8.95 6.74
CA ALA A 69 5.02 -9.14 6.07
C ALA A 69 4.91 -10.29 5.05
N VAL A 70 5.18 -10.00 3.77
CA VAL A 70 5.16 -10.99 2.69
C VAL A 70 6.56 -11.10 2.09
N ASN A 71 7.21 -12.26 2.28
CA ASN A 71 8.47 -12.58 1.61
C ASN A 71 8.17 -13.21 0.24
N GLY A 72 7.71 -12.40 -0.71
CA GLY A 72 7.33 -12.88 -2.03
C GLY A 72 6.38 -11.93 -2.76
N ARG A 73 5.61 -12.49 -3.70
CA ARG A 73 4.66 -11.73 -4.51
C ARG A 73 3.27 -11.75 -3.88
N ILE A 74 2.59 -10.61 -3.94
CA ILE A 74 1.15 -10.49 -3.68
C ILE A 74 0.47 -10.44 -5.05
N SER A 75 -0.49 -11.33 -5.29
CA SER A 75 -1.37 -11.30 -6.46
C SER A 75 -2.77 -10.94 -6.00
N ALA A 76 -3.36 -9.90 -6.58
CA ALA A 76 -4.69 -9.41 -6.23
C ALA A 76 -5.41 -8.88 -7.46
N GLN A 77 -6.71 -9.12 -7.55
CA GLN A 77 -7.56 -8.52 -8.59
C GLN A 77 -7.80 -7.02 -8.33
N LYS A 78 -7.90 -6.64 -7.05
CA LYS A 78 -8.10 -5.26 -6.63
C LYS A 78 -7.38 -5.03 -5.31
N MET A 79 -6.66 -3.91 -5.21
CA MET A 79 -6.05 -3.43 -3.97
C MET A 79 -6.59 -2.02 -3.69
N LEU A 80 -7.10 -1.81 -2.47
CA LEU A 80 -7.50 -0.50 -1.99
C LEU A 80 -6.47 -0.06 -0.94
N ILE A 81 -5.76 1.03 -1.22
CA ILE A 81 -4.79 1.61 -0.29
C ILE A 81 -5.49 2.75 0.45
N THR A 82 -5.88 2.51 1.70
CA THR A 82 -6.57 3.50 2.55
C THR A 82 -5.57 4.42 3.25
N GLN A 83 -4.64 5.00 2.49
CA GLN A 83 -3.67 5.93 3.07
C GLN A 83 -4.35 7.26 3.40
N THR A 84 -4.07 7.78 4.58
CA THR A 84 -4.61 9.06 5.08
C THR A 84 -3.85 10.29 4.55
N GLY A 85 -2.97 10.08 3.56
CA GLY A 85 -2.20 11.16 2.92
C GLY A 85 -3.09 12.06 2.07
N ARG A 86 -2.73 13.34 1.99
CA ARG A 86 -3.43 14.31 1.15
C ARG A 86 -3.08 14.06 -0.31
N TRP A 87 -4.06 13.66 -1.11
CA TRP A 87 -3.93 13.53 -2.56
C TRP A 87 -3.57 14.89 -3.19
N PRO A 88 -2.77 14.89 -4.27
CA PRO A 88 -2.05 16.06 -4.75
C PRO A 88 -2.91 17.14 -5.41
N ASP A 89 -4.24 17.02 -5.45
CA ASP A 89 -5.18 18.00 -6.04
C ASP A 89 -4.91 19.47 -5.67
N TYR A 90 -4.22 19.72 -4.56
CA TYR A 90 -3.72 21.04 -4.18
C TYR A 90 -2.77 21.67 -5.22
N VAL A 91 -2.19 20.90 -6.14
CA VAL A 91 -1.35 21.36 -7.26
C VAL A 91 -2.13 22.31 -8.17
N PHE A 92 -3.46 22.14 -8.28
CA PHE A 92 -4.32 23.03 -9.06
C PHE A 92 -4.78 24.28 -8.29
N SER A 93 -4.39 24.44 -7.03
CA SER A 93 -4.75 25.63 -6.24
C SER A 93 -3.96 26.86 -6.72
N LYS A 94 -4.56 28.05 -6.58
CA LYS A 94 -3.89 29.32 -6.94
C LYS A 94 -2.66 29.62 -6.08
N GLN A 95 -2.56 29.00 -4.91
CA GLN A 95 -1.45 29.15 -3.97
C GLN A 95 -0.32 28.16 -4.27
N TYR A 96 -0.51 27.20 -5.17
CA TYR A 96 0.53 26.25 -5.53
C TYR A 96 1.61 26.93 -6.37
N GLN A 97 2.84 26.88 -5.86
CA GLN A 97 4.01 27.34 -6.58
C GLN A 97 4.52 26.19 -7.45
N LEU A 98 4.12 26.19 -8.71
CA LEU A 98 4.65 25.25 -9.70
C LEU A 98 6.14 25.55 -9.91
N PRO A 99 7.05 24.57 -9.68
CA PRO A 99 8.47 24.77 -9.96
C PRO A 99 8.69 25.17 -11.42
N SER A 100 9.73 25.94 -11.71
CA SER A 100 10.12 26.17 -13.10
C SER A 100 10.78 24.93 -13.71
N LEU A 101 10.68 24.75 -15.03
CA LEU A 101 11.38 23.65 -15.71
C LEU A 101 12.90 23.73 -15.54
N ALA A 102 13.47 24.93 -15.41
CA ALA A 102 14.89 25.12 -15.14
C ALA A 102 15.29 24.62 -13.73
N GLU A 103 14.47 24.86 -12.71
CA GLU A 103 14.70 24.30 -11.37
C GLU A 103 14.59 22.78 -11.36
N VAL A 104 13.60 22.23 -12.08
CA VAL A 104 13.41 20.79 -12.22
C VAL A 104 14.60 20.15 -12.95
N GLU A 105 15.05 20.74 -14.05
CA GLU A 105 16.23 20.28 -14.80
C GLU A 105 17.50 20.32 -13.94
N SER A 106 17.73 21.42 -13.22
CA SER A 106 18.86 21.55 -12.31
C SER A 106 18.85 20.46 -11.24
N PHE A 107 17.68 20.16 -10.67
CA PHE A 107 17.54 19.08 -9.70
C PHE A 107 17.84 17.71 -10.32
N ILE A 108 17.32 17.42 -11.51
CA ILE A 108 17.54 16.14 -12.22
C ILE A 108 19.04 15.96 -12.51
N ASN A 109 19.71 16.99 -13.00
CA ASN A 109 21.14 16.94 -13.31
C ASN A 109 22.01 16.71 -12.07
N GLN A 110 21.58 17.19 -10.90
CA GLN A 110 22.30 17.01 -9.64
C GLN A 110 22.00 15.66 -8.96
N ASN A 111 20.76 15.17 -9.04
CA ASN A 111 20.28 14.06 -8.22
C ASN A 111 19.93 12.79 -9.02
N ASN A 112 19.85 12.86 -10.35
CA ASN A 112 19.45 11.76 -11.24
C ASN A 112 18.07 11.15 -10.97
N HIS A 113 17.17 11.90 -10.32
CA HIS A 113 15.76 11.54 -10.14
C HIS A 113 14.88 12.78 -10.06
N LEU A 114 13.55 12.59 -10.10
CA LEU A 114 12.60 13.69 -10.00
C LEU A 114 12.48 14.22 -8.56
N PRO A 115 12.26 15.54 -8.38
CA PRO A 115 12.03 16.12 -7.05
C PRO A 115 10.84 15.47 -6.34
N GLY A 116 11.02 14.98 -5.12
CA GLY A 116 9.94 14.35 -4.34
C GLY A 116 9.58 12.92 -4.75
N ILE A 117 10.32 12.33 -5.69
CA ILE A 117 10.32 10.88 -5.96
C ILE A 117 11.61 10.31 -5.37
N PRO A 118 11.56 9.21 -4.60
CA PRO A 118 12.77 8.61 -4.02
C PRO A 118 13.70 8.11 -5.12
N SER A 119 15.01 8.20 -4.86
CA SER A 119 16.03 7.65 -5.74
C SER A 119 16.00 6.11 -5.75
N ALA A 120 16.55 5.51 -6.81
CA ALA A 120 16.67 4.05 -6.88
C ALA A 120 17.47 3.47 -5.69
N ALA A 121 18.56 4.13 -5.29
CA ALA A 121 19.37 3.72 -4.15
C ALA A 121 18.61 3.75 -2.80
N GLU A 122 17.75 4.75 -2.60
CA GLU A 122 16.90 4.81 -1.40
C GLU A 122 15.86 3.69 -1.39
N VAL A 123 15.25 3.40 -2.55
CA VAL A 123 14.27 2.33 -2.70
C VAL A 123 14.90 0.96 -2.48
N GLU A 124 16.11 0.72 -2.97
CA GLU A 124 16.85 -0.53 -2.73
C GLU A 124 17.15 -0.74 -1.24
N LYS A 125 17.49 0.33 -0.51
CA LYS A 125 17.86 0.24 0.90
C LYS A 125 16.65 0.13 1.85
N THR A 126 15.59 0.87 1.56
CA THR A 126 14.49 1.09 2.52
C THR A 126 13.14 0.59 2.02
N GLY A 127 13.06 0.12 0.78
CA GLY A 127 11.82 -0.21 0.10
C GLY A 127 11.04 1.04 -0.31
N ILE A 128 9.78 0.85 -0.69
CA ILE A 128 8.90 1.94 -1.09
C ILE A 128 7.51 1.77 -0.50
N ASN A 129 6.97 2.85 0.04
CA ASN A 129 5.57 2.89 0.43
C ASN A 129 4.73 3.12 -0.84
N VAL A 130 4.00 2.08 -1.27
CA VAL A 130 3.22 2.10 -2.52
C VAL A 130 2.22 3.25 -2.55
N GLY A 131 1.52 3.53 -1.45
CA GLY A 131 0.55 4.63 -1.42
C GLY A 131 1.20 6.00 -1.55
N ASN A 132 2.29 6.25 -0.81
CA ASN A 132 3.01 7.53 -0.88
C ASN A 132 3.60 7.73 -2.28
N ASN A 133 4.13 6.67 -2.88
CA ASN A 133 4.67 6.72 -4.23
C ASN A 133 3.59 7.02 -5.27
N GLN A 134 2.40 6.42 -5.16
CA GLN A 134 1.30 6.75 -6.06
C GLN A 134 0.83 8.20 -5.90
N ALA A 135 0.76 8.72 -4.67
CA ALA A 135 0.45 10.13 -4.45
C ALA A 135 1.54 11.05 -5.05
N ALA A 136 2.81 10.71 -4.88
CA ALA A 136 3.92 11.48 -5.43
C ALA A 136 3.97 11.45 -6.96
N LEU A 137 3.71 10.28 -7.57
CA LEU A 137 3.61 10.14 -9.03
C LEU A 137 2.41 10.91 -9.59
N LEU A 138 1.25 10.86 -8.93
CA LEU A 138 0.10 11.64 -9.35
C LEU A 138 0.40 13.14 -9.30
N LYS A 139 1.10 13.62 -8.26
CA LYS A 139 1.56 15.01 -8.18
C LYS A 139 2.38 15.39 -9.41
N LYS A 140 3.26 14.51 -9.88
CA LYS A 140 4.07 14.75 -11.09
C LYS A 140 3.23 14.77 -12.36
N ILE A 141 2.22 13.92 -12.46
CA ILE A 141 1.28 13.94 -13.59
C ILE A 141 0.50 15.27 -13.62
N GLU A 142 0.06 15.77 -12.47
CA GLU A 142 -0.64 17.05 -12.37
C GLU A 142 0.27 18.25 -12.71
N GLU A 143 1.51 18.26 -12.21
CA GLU A 143 2.52 19.26 -12.57
C GLU A 143 2.81 19.25 -14.09
N LEU A 144 3.00 18.06 -14.68
CA LEU A 144 3.19 17.88 -16.13
C LEU A 144 1.99 18.38 -16.94
N THR A 145 0.77 18.18 -16.43
CA THR A 145 -0.45 18.69 -17.06
C THR A 145 -0.45 20.23 -17.06
N LEU A 146 -0.05 20.88 -15.96
CA LEU A 146 0.09 22.33 -15.91
C LEU A 146 1.14 22.86 -16.90
N TYR A 147 2.31 22.23 -16.98
CA TYR A 147 3.33 22.60 -17.97
C TYR A 147 2.82 22.44 -19.40
N THR A 148 2.08 21.38 -19.69
CA THR A 148 1.52 21.13 -21.04
C THR A 148 0.46 22.17 -21.41
N ILE A 149 -0.39 22.57 -20.45
CA ILE A 149 -1.34 23.68 -20.65
C ILE A 149 -0.61 24.99 -20.92
N GLN A 150 0.49 25.27 -20.21
CA GLN A 150 1.30 26.46 -20.46
C GLN A 150 1.93 26.42 -21.86
N GLN A 151 2.52 25.29 -22.25
CA GLN A 151 3.12 25.10 -23.57
C GLN A 151 2.10 25.26 -24.71
N ASP A 152 0.87 24.72 -24.56
CA ASP A 152 -0.18 24.90 -25.57
C ASP A 152 -0.57 26.39 -25.75
N LYS A 153 -0.62 27.16 -24.66
CA LYS A 153 -0.88 28.60 -24.72
C LYS A 153 0.24 29.34 -25.46
N GLU A 154 1.50 29.04 -25.13
CA GLU A 154 2.66 29.64 -25.78
C GLU A 154 2.69 29.29 -27.28
N LEU A 155 2.44 28.02 -27.64
CA LEU A 155 2.36 27.58 -29.04
C LEU A 155 1.26 28.29 -29.83
N LYS A 156 0.09 28.52 -29.22
CA LYS A 156 -0.99 29.28 -29.86
C LYS A 156 -0.61 30.73 -30.09
N ASN A 157 0.02 31.36 -29.10
CA ASN A 157 0.49 32.73 -29.23
C ASN A 157 1.55 32.87 -30.34
N LEU A 158 2.56 31.99 -30.35
CA LEU A 158 3.59 31.97 -31.39
C LEU A 158 2.99 31.75 -32.79
N LYS A 159 1.99 30.86 -32.92
CA LYS A 159 1.29 30.66 -34.20
C LYS A 159 0.58 31.92 -34.67
N GLN A 160 -0.08 32.64 -33.75
CA GLN A 160 -0.75 33.89 -34.08
C GLN A 160 0.26 34.95 -34.55
N GLU A 161 1.35 35.14 -33.80
CA GLU A 161 2.43 36.08 -34.18
C GLU A 161 3.03 35.75 -35.55
N ILE A 162 3.22 34.45 -35.85
CA ILE A 162 3.71 34.00 -37.16
C ILE A 162 2.73 34.37 -38.28
N GLU A 163 1.42 34.21 -38.09
CA GLU A 163 0.42 34.58 -39.11
C GLU A 163 0.35 36.10 -39.32
N GLU A 164 0.46 36.89 -38.25
CA GLU A 164 0.53 38.36 -38.33
C GLU A 164 1.78 38.83 -39.09
N LEU A 165 2.94 38.25 -38.80
CA LEU A 165 4.19 38.54 -39.53
C LEU A 165 4.10 38.15 -41.01
N LYS A 166 3.49 37.01 -41.34
CA LYS A 166 3.27 36.60 -42.73
C LYS A 166 2.37 37.57 -43.49
N ALA A 167 1.31 38.07 -42.84
CA ALA A 167 0.42 39.06 -43.44
C ALA A 167 1.17 40.37 -43.77
N LEU A 168 1.96 40.87 -42.82
CA LEU A 168 2.79 42.07 -43.02
C LEU A 168 3.82 41.93 -44.15
N ILE A 169 4.43 40.74 -44.29
CA ILE A 169 5.36 40.47 -45.39
C ILE A 169 4.64 40.45 -46.74
N LYS A 170 3.39 39.97 -46.78
CA LYS A 170 2.58 39.93 -48.01
C LYS A 170 2.15 41.33 -48.45
N GLU A 171 1.85 42.22 -47.52
CA GLU A 171 1.48 43.62 -47.82
C GLU A 171 2.65 44.48 -48.31
N ARG A 172 3.89 44.07 -48.01
CA ARG A 172 5.11 44.77 -48.44
C ARG A 172 5.66 44.30 -49.80
N LYS A 173 5.06 43.29 -50.43
CA LYS A 173 5.40 42.79 -51.76
C LYS A 173 4.38 43.25 -52.80
#